data_AF-A0A2T5VET8-F1
#
_entry.id   AF-A0A2T5VET8-F1
#
_cell.length_a   1.000
_cell.length_b   1.000
_cell.length_c   1.000
_cell.angle_alpha   90.00
_cell.angle_beta   90.00
_cell.angle_gamma   90.00
#
_symmetry.space_group_name_H-M   'P 1'
#
loop_
_entity.id
_entity.type
_entity.pdbx_description
1 polymer ?
#
loop_
_entity_poly.entity_id
_entity_poly.type
_entity_poly.pdbx_seq_one_letter_code
_entity_poly.pdbx_strand_id
1 'polypeptide(L)'
;MRLRISGRFLAALTGALCVAALAGCGSISKLTGGSDSSASPSGGDSFTKTFVSGGGTTGPDVDPSVFAAQSYCPPIEVRADTYILAVYERGKQDQPEGLKYQGTIRKYARECDRVGNGEMAIKVGVSGRVVAGPAPTKGPVVLPVRIAVTGADNKVLASQLIPVEVGLAESDGSAGWSRVIDDIRVPIEGATKVYVGFDTKEAKR
;
A
#
# COMPACT_ATOMS: atom_id res chain seq x y z
N MET A 1 31.26 32.17 -39.97
CA MET A 1 30.24 33.23 -39.85
C MET A 1 29.56 33.46 -41.20
N ARG A 2 28.37 32.89 -41.39
CA ARG A 2 27.39 33.35 -42.39
C ARG A 2 26.01 33.22 -41.77
N LEU A 3 25.46 34.37 -41.40
CA LEU A 3 24.17 34.58 -40.76
C LEU A 3 23.22 35.16 -41.81
N ARG A 4 22.11 34.48 -42.14
CA ARG A 4 20.90 35.01 -42.79
C ARG A 4 19.77 33.96 -42.61
N ILE A 5 18.48 34.24 -42.44
CA ILE A 5 17.65 35.39 -42.07
C ILE A 5 16.23 34.79 -41.94
N SER A 6 15.48 35.24 -40.92
CA SER A 6 14.01 35.30 -40.77
C SER A 6 13.05 34.30 -41.44
N GLY A 7 12.12 33.79 -40.64
CA GLY A 7 10.80 33.32 -41.09
C GLY A 7 9.82 33.21 -39.92
N ARG A 8 9.18 34.32 -39.55
CA ARG A 8 8.05 34.35 -38.61
C ARG A 8 6.81 33.91 -39.39
N PHE A 9 6.10 32.87 -38.95
CA PHE A 9 4.72 32.64 -39.35
C PHE A 9 3.83 32.56 -38.11
N LEU A 10 2.99 33.61 -38.00
CA LEU A 10 1.77 33.69 -37.20
C LEU A 10 0.70 32.76 -37.80
N ALA A 11 -0.06 32.06 -36.96
CA ALA A 11 -1.50 31.77 -37.12
C ALA A 11 -1.99 31.08 -35.82
N ALA A 12 -2.76 31.76 -34.95
CA ALA A 12 -4.24 31.83 -34.92
C ALA A 12 -4.87 30.49 -34.45
N LEU A 13 -5.36 30.40 -33.21
CA LEU A 13 -6.73 30.67 -32.70
C LEU A 13 -7.77 29.57 -33.03
N THR A 14 -8.70 29.35 -32.08
CA THR A 14 -9.80 28.35 -31.99
C THR A 14 -9.39 27.02 -31.33
N GLY A 15 -10.02 26.50 -30.27
CA GLY A 15 -11.29 26.80 -29.61
C GLY A 15 -12.17 25.55 -29.65
N ALA A 16 -12.31 24.82 -28.54
CA ALA A 16 -13.43 23.89 -28.29
C ALA A 16 -13.39 23.35 -26.85
N LEU A 17 -14.22 23.95 -26.01
CA LEU A 17 -14.62 23.48 -24.69
C LEU A 17 -15.61 22.31 -24.88
N CYS A 18 -15.31 21.13 -24.36
CA CYS A 18 -16.25 20.00 -24.30
C CYS A 18 -16.43 19.56 -22.85
N VAL A 19 -17.52 20.01 -22.24
CA VAL A 19 -18.02 19.53 -20.95
C VAL A 19 -19.04 18.42 -21.26
N ALA A 20 -18.69 17.18 -20.94
CA ALA A 20 -19.60 16.04 -21.05
C ALA A 20 -20.25 15.78 -19.67
N ALA A 21 -21.58 15.90 -19.62
CA ALA A 21 -22.39 15.58 -18.46
C ALA A 21 -22.53 14.05 -18.32
N LEU A 22 -22.21 13.51 -17.14
CA LEU A 22 -22.54 12.14 -16.77
C LEU A 22 -24.01 12.08 -16.33
N ALA A 23 -24.89 11.60 -17.22
CA ALA A 23 -26.24 11.17 -16.88
C ALA A 23 -26.24 9.64 -16.70
N GLY A 24 -26.75 9.20 -15.54
CA GLY A 24 -26.80 7.79 -15.13
C GLY A 24 -27.79 6.95 -15.92
N CYS A 25 -27.51 5.64 -15.96
CA CYS A 25 -28.45 4.62 -16.41
C CYS A 25 -28.62 3.61 -15.27
N GLY A 26 -29.70 3.75 -14.51
CA GLY A 26 -30.22 2.73 -13.62
C GLY A 26 -31.45 2.09 -14.28
N SER A 27 -31.33 0.84 -14.71
CA SER A 27 -32.43 0.11 -15.34
C SER A 27 -33.39 -0.42 -14.28
N ILE A 28 -34.55 0.22 -14.19
CA ILE A 28 -35.73 -0.28 -13.47
C ILE A 28 -36.39 -1.37 -14.33
N SER A 29 -36.57 -2.57 -13.80
CA SER A 29 -37.33 -3.62 -14.48
C SER A 29 -38.79 -3.60 -14.03
N LYS A 30 -39.62 -3.15 -14.97
CA LYS A 30 -41.05 -3.40 -15.22
C LYS A 30 -41.90 -3.98 -14.08
N LEU A 31 -42.83 -3.13 -13.65
CA LEU A 31 -44.08 -3.44 -12.97
C LEU A 31 -45.18 -3.60 -14.03
N THR A 32 -45.84 -4.75 -14.09
CA THR A 32 -47.17 -4.94 -14.70
C THR A 32 -47.91 -5.93 -13.79
N GLY A 33 -48.82 -5.47 -12.93
CA GLY A 33 -50.28 -5.54 -13.14
C GLY A 33 -50.76 -6.94 -12.75
N GLY A 34 -51.58 -7.18 -11.72
CA GLY A 34 -52.86 -6.57 -11.39
C GLY A 34 -53.81 -7.75 -11.06
N SER A 35 -54.60 -7.60 -10.00
CA SER A 35 -55.27 -8.67 -9.25
C SER A 35 -56.51 -9.31 -9.91
N ASP A 36 -56.85 -10.50 -9.41
CA ASP A 36 -58.19 -10.97 -9.00
C ASP A 36 -58.79 -12.25 -9.64
N SER A 37 -58.99 -13.23 -8.75
CA SER A 37 -60.13 -14.15 -8.58
C SER A 37 -60.34 -15.41 -9.44
N SER A 38 -60.37 -16.52 -8.67
CA SER A 38 -61.24 -17.72 -8.76
C SER A 38 -61.04 -18.75 -9.88
N ALA A 39 -60.49 -19.91 -9.49
CA ALA A 39 -61.15 -21.22 -9.63
C ALA A 39 -60.23 -22.34 -9.07
N SER A 40 -60.75 -23.15 -8.14
CA SER A 40 -60.13 -24.41 -7.71
C SER A 40 -60.07 -25.43 -8.86
N PRO A 41 -59.12 -26.38 -8.82
CA PRO A 41 -59.57 -27.73 -8.48
C PRO A 41 -58.74 -28.40 -7.39
N SER A 42 -59.46 -29.26 -6.68
CA SER A 42 -59.02 -30.31 -5.77
C SER A 42 -57.83 -31.13 -6.28
N GLY A 43 -56.85 -31.32 -5.40
CA GLY A 43 -55.76 -32.27 -5.57
C GLY A 43 -54.91 -32.23 -4.31
N GLY A 44 -55.28 -33.06 -3.33
CA GLY A 44 -54.54 -33.14 -2.08
C GLY A 44 -53.21 -33.82 -2.32
N ASP A 45 -52.12 -33.14 -1.97
CA ASP A 45 -50.88 -33.78 -1.57
C ASP A 45 -50.17 -32.88 -0.56
N SER A 46 -49.88 -33.49 0.58
CA SER A 46 -49.40 -32.90 1.82
C SER A 46 -48.03 -32.23 1.69
N PHE A 47 -48.00 -30.89 1.61
CA PHE A 47 -46.75 -30.12 1.77
C PHE A 47 -46.60 -29.44 3.15
N THR A 48 -47.56 -29.64 4.07
CA THR A 48 -47.59 -28.96 5.38
C THR A 48 -46.86 -29.73 6.49
N LYS A 49 -45.72 -30.38 6.20
CA LYS A 49 -44.87 -30.97 7.25
C LYS A 49 -43.39 -30.93 6.91
N THR A 50 -42.82 -29.73 6.88
CA THR A 50 -41.36 -29.55 7.07
C THR A 50 -41.04 -28.44 8.08
N PHE A 51 -42.04 -28.02 8.86
CA PHE A 51 -41.79 -27.20 10.04
C PHE A 51 -41.58 -28.12 11.26
N VAL A 52 -40.32 -28.12 11.71
CA VAL A 52 -39.83 -28.46 13.05
C VAL A 52 -39.59 -29.94 13.37
N SER A 53 -38.29 -30.27 13.34
CA SER A 53 -37.53 -31.08 14.31
C SER A 53 -36.80 -32.27 13.68
N GLY A 54 -35.49 -32.11 13.52
CA GLY A 54 -34.54 -33.13 13.10
C GLY A 54 -33.13 -32.59 13.29
N GLY A 55 -32.47 -33.00 14.39
CA GLY A 55 -31.10 -32.63 14.71
C GLY A 55 -30.10 -33.03 13.63
N GLY A 56 -29.08 -32.19 13.46
CA GLY A 56 -28.03 -32.31 12.47
C GLY A 56 -27.27 -30.99 12.41
N THR A 57 -26.58 -30.65 13.50
CA THR A 57 -25.73 -29.47 13.61
C THR A 57 -24.48 -29.66 12.75
N THR A 58 -24.56 -29.28 11.48
CA THR A 58 -23.39 -28.95 10.66
C THR A 58 -23.74 -27.74 9.80
N GLY A 59 -24.08 -26.62 10.46
CA GLY A 59 -23.74 -25.33 9.88
C GLY A 59 -22.21 -25.22 9.86
N PRO A 60 -21.60 -24.50 8.90
CA PRO A 60 -20.15 -24.29 8.92
C PRO A 60 -19.75 -23.78 10.31
N ASP A 61 -18.82 -24.48 10.95
CA ASP A 61 -18.23 -24.09 12.23
C ASP A 61 -17.58 -22.72 12.03
N VAL A 62 -18.28 -21.67 12.45
CA VAL A 62 -17.76 -20.31 12.35
C VAL A 62 -16.92 -20.09 13.59
N ASP A 63 -15.60 -20.19 13.41
CA ASP A 63 -14.65 -19.95 14.49
C ASP A 63 -14.91 -18.56 15.12
N PRO A 64 -15.20 -18.48 16.43
CA PRO A 64 -15.56 -17.23 17.09
C PRO A 64 -14.42 -16.19 17.11
N SER A 65 -13.18 -16.59 16.79
CA SER A 65 -12.04 -15.67 16.65
C SER A 65 -12.15 -14.76 15.42
N VAL A 66 -12.95 -15.12 14.42
CA VAL A 66 -13.22 -14.27 13.24
C VAL A 66 -14.01 -13.00 13.65
N PHE A 67 -14.72 -13.05 14.78
CA PHE A 67 -15.42 -11.92 15.38
C PHE A 67 -14.66 -11.29 16.56
N ALA A 68 -13.46 -11.78 16.88
CA ALA A 68 -12.62 -11.13 17.87
C ALA A 68 -12.29 -9.71 17.37
N ALA A 69 -12.48 -8.72 18.25
CA ALA A 69 -12.22 -7.32 17.94
C ALA A 69 -10.81 -7.19 17.34
N GLN A 70 -10.74 -6.71 16.09
CA GLN A 70 -9.50 -6.44 15.37
C GLN A 70 -8.52 -5.76 16.34
N SER A 71 -7.39 -6.40 16.59
CA SER A 71 -6.33 -5.87 17.43
C SER A 71 -6.00 -4.45 16.95
N TYR A 72 -5.95 -3.49 17.89
CA TYR A 72 -5.49 -2.15 17.56
C TYR A 72 -4.09 -2.27 16.96
N CYS A 73 -3.95 -1.86 15.71
CA CYS A 73 -2.69 -1.92 14.99
C CYS A 73 -2.26 -0.48 14.66
N PRO A 74 -1.13 0.00 15.21
CA PRO A 74 -0.71 1.39 15.12
C PRO A 74 -0.60 1.90 13.68
N PRO A 75 -0.96 3.16 13.38
CA PRO A 75 -0.78 3.71 12.04
C PRO A 75 0.70 3.69 11.65
N ILE A 76 0.94 3.48 10.35
CA ILE A 76 2.26 3.51 9.74
C ILE A 76 2.41 4.83 8.98
N GLU A 77 3.52 5.51 9.23
CA GLU A 77 3.88 6.77 8.62
C GLU A 77 5.31 6.66 8.07
N VAL A 78 5.56 7.25 6.91
CA VAL A 78 6.92 7.35 6.38
C VAL A 78 7.56 8.58 7.00
N ARG A 79 8.75 8.45 7.62
CA ARG A 79 9.41 9.65 8.19
C ARG A 79 9.71 10.63 7.07
N ALA A 80 9.43 11.90 7.32
CA ALA A 80 9.78 12.99 6.42
C ALA A 80 11.25 12.87 5.99
N ASP A 81 11.51 13.13 4.71
CA ASP A 81 12.84 13.14 4.10
C ASP A 81 13.61 11.81 4.13
N THR A 82 12.96 10.70 4.46
CA THR A 82 13.58 9.35 4.46
C THR A 82 12.94 8.39 3.45
N TYR A 83 11.95 8.84 2.68
CA TYR A 83 11.25 8.03 1.68
C TYR A 83 12.02 7.88 0.36
N ILE A 84 13.00 8.76 0.14
CA ILE A 84 13.94 8.72 -0.98
C ILE A 84 15.35 8.63 -0.41
N LEU A 85 16.17 7.76 -1.01
CA LEU A 85 17.59 7.68 -0.76
C LEU A 85 18.33 7.93 -2.07
N ALA A 86 19.13 8.98 -2.14
CA ALA A 86 20.04 9.22 -3.26
C ALA A 86 21.47 8.93 -2.79
N VAL A 87 22.18 8.07 -3.50
CA VAL A 87 23.58 7.73 -3.19
C VAL A 87 24.46 8.22 -4.32
N TYR A 88 25.47 9.00 -3.98
CA TYR A 88 26.38 9.63 -4.92
C TYR A 88 27.77 8.99 -4.90
N GLU A 89 28.56 9.24 -5.93
CA GLU A 89 29.99 9.03 -5.92
C GLU A 89 30.66 9.96 -4.91
N ARG A 90 31.71 9.46 -4.28
CA ARG A 90 32.49 10.23 -3.31
C ARG A 90 33.05 11.49 -3.99
N GLY A 91 32.74 12.66 -3.44
CA GLY A 91 33.18 13.96 -3.97
C GLY A 91 32.26 14.60 -5.00
N LYS A 92 31.14 13.95 -5.35
CA LYS A 92 30.11 14.48 -6.27
C LYS A 92 28.73 14.51 -5.59
N GLN A 93 28.69 14.92 -4.33
CA GLN A 93 27.45 15.00 -3.56
C GLN A 93 26.49 16.01 -4.21
N ASP A 94 25.23 15.64 -4.34
CA ASP A 94 24.16 16.45 -4.93
C ASP A 94 24.40 16.89 -6.38
N GLN A 95 25.36 16.26 -7.06
CA GLN A 95 25.63 16.46 -8.48
C GLN A 95 24.94 15.38 -9.30
N PRO A 96 24.13 15.72 -10.32
CA PRO A 96 23.42 14.74 -11.15
C PRO A 96 24.34 13.69 -11.77
N GLU A 97 25.52 14.08 -12.23
CA GLU A 97 26.55 13.22 -12.82
C GLU A 97 27.21 12.27 -11.80
N GLY A 98 27.09 12.57 -10.51
CA GLY A 98 27.59 11.74 -9.43
C GLY A 98 26.56 10.75 -8.89
N LEU A 99 25.29 10.82 -9.30
CA LEU A 99 24.25 9.94 -8.77
C LEU A 99 24.50 8.51 -9.22
N LYS A 100 24.71 7.61 -8.25
CA LYS A 100 24.90 6.17 -8.50
C LYS A 100 23.58 5.44 -8.61
N TYR A 101 22.69 5.69 -7.65
CA TYR A 101 21.33 5.18 -7.66
C TYR A 101 20.43 5.98 -6.75
N GLN A 102 19.13 5.88 -7.01
CA GLN A 102 18.08 6.43 -6.17
C GLN A 102 17.10 5.32 -5.75
N GLY A 103 16.99 5.09 -4.45
CA GLY A 103 15.96 4.25 -3.84
C GLY A 103 14.73 5.06 -3.48
N THR A 104 13.55 4.46 -3.63
CA THR A 104 12.26 5.06 -3.24
C THR A 104 11.42 4.03 -2.51
N ILE A 105 10.76 4.43 -1.43
CA ILE A 105 9.70 3.66 -0.77
C ILE A 105 8.36 4.11 -1.36
N ARG A 106 7.55 3.17 -1.85
CA ARG A 106 6.27 3.48 -2.53
C ARG A 106 5.06 2.92 -1.82
N LYS A 107 5.17 1.70 -1.28
CA LYS A 107 4.07 1.07 -0.55
C LYS A 107 4.58 0.49 0.74
N TYR A 108 3.72 0.52 1.73
CA TYR A 108 3.95 -0.06 3.04
C TYR A 108 2.65 -0.69 3.55
N ALA A 109 2.80 -1.71 4.36
CA ALA A 109 1.69 -2.45 4.97
C ALA A 109 2.09 -2.86 6.38
N ARG A 110 1.09 -3.08 7.23
CA ARG A 110 1.28 -3.51 8.61
C ARG A 110 0.32 -4.65 8.93
N GLU A 111 0.81 -5.61 9.68
CA GLU A 111 0.05 -6.68 10.32
C GLU A 111 0.41 -6.66 11.81
N CYS A 112 -0.58 -6.73 12.70
CA CYS A 112 -0.33 -6.73 14.13
C CYS A 112 -1.12 -7.83 14.82
N ASP A 113 -0.40 -8.66 15.57
CA ASP A 113 -0.96 -9.74 16.36
C ASP A 113 -0.74 -9.43 17.84
N ARG A 114 -1.79 -9.59 18.65
CA ARG A 114 -1.62 -9.56 20.11
C ARG A 114 -0.86 -10.81 20.52
N VAL A 115 0.26 -10.61 21.19
CA VAL A 115 1.01 -11.68 21.84
C VAL A 115 0.55 -11.71 23.31
N GLY A 116 0.69 -12.85 23.98
CA GLY A 116 0.42 -12.93 25.42
C GLY A 116 1.24 -11.87 26.19
N ASN A 117 0.85 -11.61 27.44
CA ASN A 117 1.56 -10.71 28.37
C ASN A 117 1.46 -9.20 28.04
N GLY A 118 0.44 -8.77 27.28
CA GLY A 118 0.22 -7.35 27.01
C GLY A 118 1.14 -6.77 25.93
N GLU A 119 1.81 -7.62 25.16
CA GLU A 119 2.64 -7.24 24.02
C GLU A 119 1.90 -7.40 22.69
N MET A 120 2.38 -6.71 21.67
CA MET A 120 1.93 -6.84 20.29
C MET A 120 3.13 -7.08 19.39
N ALA A 121 3.04 -8.09 18.54
CA ALA A 121 3.97 -8.34 17.45
C ALA A 121 3.49 -7.58 16.22
N ILE A 122 4.38 -6.78 15.64
CA ILE A 122 4.13 -5.98 14.45
C ILE A 122 5.00 -6.56 13.32
N LYS A 123 4.38 -6.85 12.18
CA LYS A 123 5.09 -7.08 10.92
C LYS A 123 4.85 -5.91 10.00
N VAL A 124 5.91 -5.45 9.36
CA VAL A 124 5.88 -4.32 8.44
C VAL A 124 6.37 -4.77 7.08
N GLY A 125 5.48 -4.72 6.09
CA GLY A 125 5.83 -4.89 4.69
C GLY A 125 6.20 -3.55 4.09
N VAL A 126 7.31 -3.48 3.37
CA VAL A 126 7.73 -2.30 2.61
C VAL A 126 8.09 -2.70 1.20
N SER A 127 7.79 -1.83 0.24
CA SER A 127 8.20 -2.03 -1.13
C SER A 127 8.44 -0.71 -1.84
N GLY A 128 9.22 -0.80 -2.90
CA GLY A 128 9.76 0.36 -3.55
C GLY A 128 10.44 0.03 -4.86
N ARG A 129 11.21 1.01 -5.32
CA ARG A 129 11.98 0.91 -6.55
C ARG A 129 13.35 1.53 -6.35
N VAL A 130 14.35 0.94 -6.99
CA VAL A 130 15.67 1.52 -7.19
C VAL A 130 15.79 1.91 -8.66
N VAL A 131 16.38 3.07 -8.93
CA VAL A 131 16.71 3.56 -10.27
C VAL A 131 18.20 3.79 -10.32
N ALA A 132 18.87 3.27 -11.35
CA ALA A 132 20.28 3.53 -11.60
C ALA A 132 20.48 4.99 -12.02
N GLY A 133 21.52 5.63 -11.50
CA GLY A 133 21.96 6.93 -11.96
C GLY A 133 23.04 6.83 -13.04
N PRO A 134 23.52 7.97 -13.57
CA PRO A 134 24.55 8.00 -14.60
C PRO A 134 25.92 7.52 -14.11
N ALA A 135 26.19 7.57 -12.81
CA ALA A 135 27.43 7.04 -12.25
C ALA A 135 27.35 5.52 -12.06
N PRO A 136 28.43 4.78 -12.36
CA PRO A 136 28.42 3.32 -12.26
C PRO A 136 28.28 2.85 -10.81
N THR A 137 27.48 1.80 -10.62
CA THR A 137 27.34 1.11 -9.33
C THR A 137 28.10 -0.22 -9.38
N LYS A 138 28.91 -0.51 -8.36
CA LYS A 138 29.65 -1.77 -8.23
C LYS A 138 28.86 -2.75 -7.36
N GLY A 139 28.47 -3.89 -7.93
CA GLY A 139 27.75 -4.94 -7.19
C GLY A 139 26.28 -4.60 -6.89
N PRO A 140 25.60 -5.41 -6.04
CA PRO A 140 24.21 -5.18 -5.69
C PRO A 140 24.03 -3.87 -4.93
N VAL A 141 22.91 -3.20 -5.17
CA VAL A 141 22.52 -2.00 -4.42
C VAL A 141 22.03 -2.43 -3.04
N VAL A 142 22.50 -1.76 -1.99
CA VAL A 142 22.07 -2.03 -0.62
C VAL A 142 21.25 -0.85 -0.11
N LEU A 143 19.99 -1.09 0.23
CA LEU A 143 19.08 -0.10 0.80
C LEU A 143 18.99 -0.29 2.32
N PRO A 144 19.38 0.69 3.15
CA PRO A 144 19.27 0.63 4.60
C PRO A 144 17.85 1.00 5.04
N VAL A 145 16.93 0.04 5.11
CA VAL A 145 15.55 0.29 5.56
C VAL A 145 15.50 0.29 7.08
N ARG A 146 15.02 1.37 7.68
CA ARG A 146 14.76 1.48 9.12
C ARG A 146 13.26 1.46 9.40
N ILE A 147 12.90 0.71 10.43
CA ILE A 147 11.59 0.77 11.07
C ILE A 147 11.81 1.23 12.52
N ALA A 148 10.97 2.15 12.97
CA ALA A 148 10.96 2.60 14.35
C ALA A 148 9.52 2.64 14.86
N VAL A 149 9.31 2.24 16.10
CA VAL A 149 8.00 2.29 16.76
C VAL A 149 8.12 3.24 17.93
N THR A 150 7.22 4.21 18.01
CA THR A 150 7.24 5.24 19.06
C THR A 150 5.97 5.21 19.90
N GLY A 151 6.11 5.44 21.20
CA GLY A 151 4.98 5.64 22.11
C GLY A 151 4.34 7.02 21.95
N ALA A 152 3.34 7.30 22.80
CA ALA A 152 2.59 8.55 22.78
C ALA A 152 3.45 9.78 23.12
N ASP A 153 4.53 9.57 23.88
CA ASP A 153 5.55 10.55 24.25
C ASP A 153 6.64 10.74 23.17
N ASN A 154 6.49 10.11 21.99
CA ASN A 154 7.50 10.02 20.92
C ASN A 154 8.78 9.25 21.33
N LYS A 155 8.78 8.54 22.47
CA LYS A 155 9.90 7.68 22.85
C LYS A 155 9.96 6.47 21.94
N VAL A 156 11.15 6.14 21.45
CA VAL A 156 11.37 4.93 20.64
C VAL A 156 11.25 3.70 21.53
N LEU A 157 10.26 2.86 21.23
CA LEU A 157 10.01 1.58 21.91
C LEU A 157 10.81 0.45 21.24
N ALA A 158 10.87 0.47 19.92
CA ALA A 158 11.64 -0.48 19.11
C ALA A 158 12.21 0.22 17.87
N SER A 159 13.40 -0.19 17.43
CA SER A 159 13.93 0.20 16.13
C SER A 159 14.77 -0.91 15.53
N GLN A 160 14.57 -1.17 14.25
CA GLN A 160 15.34 -2.14 13.48
C GLN A 160 15.87 -1.49 12.21
N LEU A 161 17.10 -1.84 11.84
CA LEU A 161 17.74 -1.44 10.59
C LEU A 161 18.08 -2.68 9.78
N ILE A 162 17.51 -2.79 8.58
CA ILE A 162 17.60 -3.97 7.72
C ILE A 162 18.23 -3.55 6.38
N PRO A 163 19.39 -4.12 5.99
CA PRO A 163 19.92 -3.96 4.65
C PRO A 163 19.09 -4.79 3.66
N VAL A 164 18.59 -4.16 2.60
CA VAL A 164 17.89 -4.83 1.50
C VAL A 164 18.77 -4.77 0.26
N GLU A 165 19.23 -5.94 -0.19
CA GLU A 165 20.03 -6.06 -1.41
C GLU A 165 19.12 -6.15 -2.64
N VAL A 166 19.42 -5.34 -3.65
CA VAL A 166 18.67 -5.25 -4.90
C VAL A 166 19.65 -5.41 -6.05
N GLY A 167 19.43 -6.43 -6.86
CA GLY A 167 20.15 -6.59 -8.12
C GLY A 167 19.65 -5.57 -9.13
N LEU A 168 20.54 -4.68 -9.57
CA LEU A 168 20.31 -3.85 -10.75
C LEU A 168 21.15 -4.44 -11.90
N ALA A 169 20.48 -5.02 -12.89
CA ALA A 169 21.14 -5.30 -14.15
C ALA A 169 21.34 -3.99 -14.93
N GLU A 170 22.48 -3.86 -15.63
CA GLU A 170 22.80 -2.66 -16.42
C GLU A 170 21.76 -2.37 -17.51
N SER A 171 21.06 -3.41 -18.00
CA SER A 171 19.99 -3.29 -19.01
C SER A 171 18.70 -2.66 -18.48
N ASP A 172 18.40 -2.83 -17.19
CA ASP A 172 17.04 -2.61 -16.70
C ASP A 172 16.82 -1.18 -16.22
N GLY A 173 17.90 -0.45 -15.89
CA GLY A 173 17.89 0.93 -15.39
C GLY A 173 17.11 1.16 -14.09
N SER A 174 16.29 0.19 -13.67
CA SER A 174 15.45 0.22 -12.49
C SER A 174 14.96 -1.16 -12.10
N ALA A 175 14.99 -1.47 -10.80
CA ALA A 175 14.43 -2.69 -10.24
C ALA A 175 13.44 -2.40 -9.10
N GLY A 176 12.41 -3.22 -9.00
CA GLY A 176 11.51 -3.24 -7.84
C GLY A 176 12.14 -4.00 -6.67
N TRP A 177 11.75 -3.65 -5.45
CA TRP A 177 12.15 -4.39 -4.26
C TRP A 177 11.01 -4.44 -3.24
N SER A 178 10.99 -5.48 -2.43
CA SER A 178 10.05 -5.64 -1.32
C SER A 178 10.72 -6.37 -0.18
N ARG A 179 10.40 -5.98 1.05
CA ARG A 179 10.87 -6.66 2.25
C ARG A 179 9.75 -6.70 3.28
N VAL A 180 9.60 -7.86 3.92
CA VAL A 180 8.81 -8.00 5.14
C VAL A 180 9.81 -7.99 6.29
N ILE A 181 9.53 -7.16 7.28
CA ILE A 181 10.27 -7.06 8.53
C ILE A 181 9.33 -7.52 9.64
N ASP A 182 9.80 -8.47 10.43
CA ASP A 182 9.08 -9.10 11.52
C ASP A 182 9.82 -8.91 12.85
N ASP A 183 9.34 -9.62 13.88
CA ASP A 183 9.88 -9.62 15.24
C ASP A 183 10.00 -8.24 15.90
N ILE A 184 9.09 -7.31 15.54
CA ILE A 184 8.95 -6.03 16.22
C ILE A 184 7.91 -6.24 17.33
N ARG A 185 8.37 -6.37 18.58
CA ARG A 185 7.49 -6.50 19.74
C ARG A 185 7.49 -5.21 20.54
N VAL A 186 6.29 -4.73 20.86
CA VAL A 186 6.09 -3.53 21.66
C VAL A 186 4.98 -3.73 22.68
N PRO A 187 5.06 -3.10 23.86
CA PRO A 187 3.97 -3.12 24.83
C PRO A 187 2.74 -2.40 24.27
N ILE A 188 1.55 -2.92 24.56
CA ILE A 188 0.27 -2.31 24.16
C ILE A 188 -0.06 -1.19 25.16
N GLU A 189 0.66 -0.07 25.05
CA GLU A 189 0.51 1.08 25.93
C GLU A 189 0.20 2.35 25.13
N GLY A 190 -1.00 2.89 25.31
CA GLY A 190 -1.41 4.17 24.73
C GLY A 190 -1.37 4.22 23.20
N ALA A 191 -1.18 5.43 22.66
CA ALA A 191 -1.11 5.67 21.22
C ALA A 191 0.31 5.44 20.70
N THR A 192 0.52 4.33 20.01
CA THR A 192 1.79 4.03 19.32
C THR A 192 1.74 4.49 17.85
N LYS A 193 2.90 4.78 17.25
CA LYS A 193 3.07 5.02 15.81
C LYS A 193 4.23 4.19 15.26
N VAL A 194 4.10 3.72 14.02
CA VAL A 194 5.16 3.02 13.29
C VAL A 194 5.72 3.96 12.22
N TYR A 195 7.03 4.10 12.20
CA TYR A 195 7.79 4.91 11.27
C TYR A 195 8.62 4.02 10.35
N VAL A 196 8.56 4.31 9.06
CA VAL A 196 9.37 3.66 8.02
C VAL A 196 10.21 4.69 7.29
N GLY A 197 11.44 4.34 6.93
CA GLY A 197 12.30 5.20 6.14
C GLY A 197 13.61 4.53 5.75
N PHE A 198 14.38 5.17 4.89
CA PHE A 198 15.79 4.85 4.72
C PHE A 198 16.63 5.49 5.82
N ASP A 199 17.65 4.77 6.29
CA ASP A 199 18.65 5.26 7.24
C ASP A 199 19.83 5.85 6.46
N THR A 200 19.87 7.17 6.34
CA THR A 200 21.06 7.84 5.84
C THR A 200 22.10 7.82 6.95
N LYS A 201 23.12 6.95 6.82
CA LYS A 201 24.32 7.06 7.66
C LYS A 201 25.07 8.39 7.45
N GLU A 202 24.60 9.22 6.52
CA GLU A 202 25.11 10.55 6.17
C GLU A 202 24.24 11.70 6.72
N ALA A 203 23.48 11.48 7.78
CA ALA A 203 23.05 12.59 8.62
C ALA A 203 24.25 13.08 9.44
N LYS A 204 24.91 14.14 8.93
CA LYS A 204 25.91 15.01 9.56
C LYS A 204 27.38 14.67 9.26
N ARG A 205 27.96 15.44 8.34
CA ARG A 205 29.36 15.87 8.43
C ARG A 205 29.42 17.39 8.34
#